data_AF-A0AAW8L2A6-F1
#
_entry.id   AF-A0AAW8L2A6-F1
#
_cell.length_a   1.000
_cell.length_b   1.000
_cell.length_c   1.000
_cell.angle_alpha   90.00
_cell.angle_beta   90.00
_cell.angle_gamma   90.00
#
_symmetry.space_group_name_H-M   'P 1'
#
loop_
_entity.id
_entity.type
_entity.pdbx_description
1 polymer ?
#
loop_
_entity_poly.entity_id
_entity_poly.type
_entity_poly.pdbx_seq_one_letter_code
_entity_poly.pdbx_strand_id
1 'polypeptide(L)'
;QSRNTGQLKHLIASEEVGASADQVRFFAGAARLLNGTASGEYLEGLTSSIRREPVGVVGQVTPWNYPLMMAVWKIAPALAA
;
A
#
# COMPACT_ATOMS: atom_id res chain seq x y z
N GLN A 1 2.85 3.26 20.89
CA GLN A 1 4.25 3.28 20.41
C GLN A 1 5.24 3.47 21.53
N SER A 2 5.60 4.68 21.97
CA SER A 2 6.70 4.87 22.96
C SER A 2 6.60 3.99 24.22
N ARG A 3 5.40 3.83 24.80
CA ARG A 3 5.18 2.94 25.97
C ARG A 3 5.38 1.44 25.66
N ASN A 4 5.15 1.01 24.42
CA ASN A 4 5.22 -0.41 24.01
C ASN A 4 6.59 -0.78 23.46
N THR A 5 7.30 0.16 22.83
CA THR A 5 8.57 -0.11 22.11
C THR A 5 9.80 0.52 22.78
N GLY A 6 9.61 1.40 23.77
CA GLY A 6 10.70 2.13 24.43
C GLY A 6 11.34 3.23 23.58
N GLN A 7 10.89 3.44 22.34
CA GLN A 7 11.45 4.45 21.44
C GLN A 7 11.14 5.88 21.91
N LEU A 8 12.05 6.80 21.61
CA LEU A 8 11.92 8.22 21.91
C LEU A 8 10.77 8.83 21.11
N LYS A 9 9.91 9.61 21.78
CA LYS A 9 8.70 10.17 21.17
C LYS A 9 8.96 10.99 19.90
N HIS A 10 10.06 11.75 19.88
CA HIS A 10 10.38 12.59 18.72
C HIS A 10 10.80 11.75 17.51
N LEU A 11 11.55 10.66 17.70
CA LEU A 11 11.88 9.70 16.63
C LEU A 11 10.62 9.00 16.12
N ILE A 12 9.72 8.56 17.02
CA ILE A 12 8.43 7.98 16.59
C ILE A 12 7.63 8.99 15.75
N ALA A 13 7.61 10.26 16.14
CA ALA A 13 6.87 11.29 15.43
C ALA A 13 7.40 11.49 14.00
N SER A 14 8.73 11.60 13.83
CA SER A 14 9.33 11.83 12.51
C SER A 14 9.40 10.56 11.66
N GLU A 15 9.84 9.44 12.24
CA GLU A 15 10.22 8.23 11.49
C GLU A 15 9.10 7.22 11.35
N GLU A 16 8.18 7.13 12.32
CA GLU A 16 7.01 6.24 12.21
C GLU A 16 5.78 7.00 11.75
N VAL A 17 5.35 8.02 12.49
CA VAL A 17 4.08 8.71 12.22
C VAL A 17 4.15 9.50 10.91
N GLY A 18 5.19 10.32 10.74
CA GLY A 18 5.43 11.09 9.51
C GLY A 18 5.52 10.17 8.28
N ALA A 19 6.46 9.23 8.31
CA ALA A 19 6.65 8.28 7.20
C ALA A 19 5.40 7.44 6.90
N SER A 20 4.64 7.02 7.92
CA SER A 20 3.39 6.29 7.72
C SER A 20 2.33 7.15 7.02
N ALA A 21 2.19 8.42 7.42
CA ALA A 21 1.26 9.32 6.77
C ALA A 21 1.63 9.55 5.29
N ASP A 22 2.92 9.67 5.00
CA ASP A 22 3.41 9.81 3.62
C ASP A 22 3.18 8.54 2.80
N GLN A 23 3.32 7.36 3.41
CA GLN A 23 3.02 6.09 2.74
C GLN A 23 1.54 6.00 2.34
N VAL A 24 0.63 6.41 3.21
CA VAL A 24 -0.81 6.45 2.89
C VAL A 24 -1.08 7.44 1.76
N ARG A 25 -0.49 8.64 1.82
CA ARG A 25 -0.63 9.65 0.75
C ARG A 25 -0.09 9.15 -0.59
N PHE A 26 1.06 8.47 -0.57
CA PHE A 26 1.66 7.89 -1.76
C PHE A 26 0.72 6.87 -2.40
N PHE A 27 0.23 5.89 -1.63
CA PHE A 27 -0.65 4.86 -2.16
C PHE A 27 -2.04 5.39 -2.56
N ALA A 28 -2.54 6.45 -1.94
CA ALA A 28 -3.73 7.15 -2.41
C ALA A 28 -3.55 7.72 -3.83
N GLY A 29 -2.35 8.21 -4.15
CA GLY A 29 -2.00 8.61 -5.51
C GLY A 29 -1.82 7.41 -6.45
N ALA A 30 -1.06 6.42 -6.01
CA ALA A 30 -0.75 5.22 -6.80
C ALA A 30 -2.01 4.42 -7.19
N ALA A 31 -3.04 4.39 -6.34
CA ALA A 31 -4.34 3.77 -6.61
C ALA A 31 -4.98 4.26 -7.93
N ARG A 32 -4.63 5.47 -8.37
CA ARG A 32 -5.18 6.10 -9.59
C ARG A 32 -4.28 5.95 -10.81
N LEU A 33 -3.11 5.33 -10.65
CA LEU A 33 -2.05 5.24 -11.66
C LEU A 33 -1.74 3.77 -12.02
N LEU A 34 -2.78 2.94 -12.08
CA LEU A 34 -2.65 1.55 -12.49
C LEU A 34 -2.35 1.45 -14.00
N ASN A 35 -1.10 1.17 -14.35
CA ASN A 35 -0.69 0.97 -15.74
C ASN A 35 -1.32 -0.29 -16.34
N GLY A 36 -1.61 -0.32 -17.64
CA GLY A 36 -2.11 -1.49 -18.34
C GLY A 36 -1.59 -1.56 -19.76
N THR A 37 -1.76 -2.72 -20.39
CA THR A 37 -1.57 -2.84 -21.84
C THR A 37 -2.76 -2.21 -22.55
N ALA A 38 -2.55 -1.62 -23.73
CA ALA A 38 -3.63 -1.09 -24.53
C ALA A 38 -4.72 -2.15 -24.75
N SER A 39 -5.99 -1.74 -24.68
CA SER A 39 -7.08 -2.61 -25.11
C SER A 39 -7.19 -2.53 -26.63
N GLY A 40 -7.47 -3.66 -27.28
CA GLY A 40 -7.52 -3.71 -28.73
C GLY A 40 -7.68 -5.11 -29.28
N GLU A 41 -7.70 -5.20 -30.60
CA GLU A 41 -7.81 -6.46 -31.33
C GLU A 41 -6.41 -7.01 -31.59
N TYR A 42 -6.06 -8.06 -30.84
CA TYR A 42 -4.78 -8.77 -30.99
C TYR A 42 -4.95 -10.07 -31.79
N LEU A 43 -6.20 -10.52 -31.99
CA LEU A 43 -6.60 -11.61 -32.86
C LEU A 43 -7.91 -11.18 -33.56
N GLU A 44 -8.03 -11.52 -34.84
CA GLU A 44 -9.15 -11.09 -35.68
C GLU A 44 -10.51 -11.41 -35.05
N GLY A 45 -11.38 -10.41 -34.95
CA GLY A 45 -12.71 -10.50 -34.36
C GLY A 45 -12.74 -10.55 -32.82
N LEU A 46 -11.59 -10.50 -32.12
CA LEU A 46 -11.51 -10.62 -30.67
C LEU A 46 -10.83 -9.41 -30.01
N THR A 47 -11.61 -8.61 -29.28
CA THR A 47 -11.09 -7.53 -28.44
C THR A 47 -10.53 -8.07 -27.13
N SER A 48 -9.24 -7.82 -26.87
CA SER A 48 -8.59 -8.12 -25.59
C SER A 48 -8.48 -6.87 -24.73
N SER A 49 -8.66 -7.04 -23.43
CA SER A 49 -8.43 -6.01 -22.42
C SER A 49 -7.82 -6.63 -21.16
N ILE A 50 -7.04 -5.84 -20.42
CA ILE A 50 -6.42 -6.28 -19.16
C ILE A 50 -6.91 -5.34 -18.05
N ARG A 51 -7.39 -5.94 -16.97
CA ARG A 51 -7.78 -5.22 -15.75
C ARG A 51 -6.95 -5.73 -14.59
N ARG A 52 -6.63 -4.83 -13.65
CA ARG A 52 -6.10 -5.19 -12.34
C ARG A 52 -7.24 -5.11 -11.36
N GLU A 53 -7.46 -6.22 -10.65
CA GLU A 53 -8.55 -6.36 -9.70
C GLU A 53 -7.98 -6.78 -8.35
N PRO A 54 -8.61 -6.37 -7.24
CA PRO A 54 -8.16 -6.73 -5.91
C PRO A 54 -8.29 -8.24 -5.70
N VAL A 55 -7.32 -8.83 -5.00
CA VAL A 55 -7.28 -10.28 -4.74
C VAL A 55 -8.32 -10.75 -3.72
N GLY A 56 -8.93 -9.83 -2.96
CA GLY A 56 -9.90 -10.12 -1.91
C GLY A 56 -9.35 -9.88 -0.50
N VAL A 57 -9.60 -10.82 0.42
CA VAL A 57 -9.20 -10.68 1.84
C VAL A 57 -7.70 -10.90 2.01
N VAL A 58 -7.02 -9.95 2.67
CA VAL A 58 -5.58 -10.00 2.94
C VAL A 58 -5.32 -10.11 4.44
N GLY A 59 -4.69 -11.20 4.87
CA GLY A 59 -4.15 -11.36 6.21
C GLY A 59 -2.73 -10.77 6.32
N GLN A 60 -2.47 -9.98 7.36
CA GLN A 60 -1.15 -9.39 7.58
C GLN A 60 -0.60 -9.72 8.97
N VAL A 61 0.71 -9.96 9.00
CA VAL A 61 1.50 -10.17 10.23
C VAL A 61 2.67 -9.20 10.18
N THR A 62 2.90 -8.46 11.27
CA THR A 62 3.91 -7.40 11.36
C THR A 62 4.81 -7.59 12.58
N PRO A 63 6.10 -7.24 12.49
CA PRO A 63 7.03 -7.31 13.61
C PRO A 63 6.81 -6.17 14.62
N TRP A 64 7.47 -6.27 15.77
CA TRP A 64 7.28 -5.38 16.92
C TRP A 64 8.21 -4.16 16.95
N ASN A 65 9.21 -4.08 16.08
CA ASN A 65 10.24 -3.03 16.10
C ASN A 65 9.75 -1.67 15.55
N TYR A 66 8.86 -1.68 14.56
CA TYR A 66 8.15 -0.48 14.06
C TYR A 66 6.67 -0.78 13.84
N PRO A 67 5.88 -1.03 14.90
CA PRO A 67 4.54 -1.61 14.76
C PRO A 67 3.60 -0.81 13.85
N LEU A 68 3.57 0.52 14.01
CA LEU A 68 2.70 1.40 13.23
C LEU A 68 3.13 1.42 11.77
N MET A 69 4.41 1.68 11.52
CA MET A 69 4.93 1.79 10.16
C MET A 69 4.78 0.48 9.39
N MET A 70 5.08 -0.66 10.02
CA MET A 70 4.95 -1.97 9.38
C MET A 70 3.49 -2.34 9.06
N ALA A 71 2.55 -1.96 9.94
CA ALA A 71 1.13 -2.14 9.65
C ALA A 71 0.70 -1.27 8.47
N VAL A 72 1.07 0.01 8.46
CA VAL A 72 0.70 0.94 7.39
C VAL A 72 1.29 0.53 6.05
N TRP A 73 2.53 0.04 6.02
CA TRP A 73 3.19 -0.45 4.80
C TRP A 73 2.45 -1.60 4.11
N LYS A 74 1.67 -2.38 4.86
CA LYS A 74 0.86 -3.47 4.32
C LYS A 74 -0.58 -3.05 4.05
N ILE A 75 -1.18 -2.26 4.95
CA ILE A 75 -2.55 -1.76 4.81
C ILE A 75 -2.70 -0.82 3.61
N ALA A 76 -1.77 0.14 3.45
CA ALA A 76 -1.87 1.16 2.42
C ALA A 76 -1.94 0.57 0.98
N PRO A 77 -1.01 -0.32 0.55
CA PRO A 77 -1.14 -0.94 -0.76
C PRO A 77 -2.33 -1.89 -0.88
N ALA A 78 -2.70 -2.60 0.19
CA ALA A 78 -3.84 -3.52 0.15
C ALA A 78 -5.17 -2.79 -0.04
N LEU A 79 -5.33 -1.60 0.54
CA LEU A 79 -6.51 -0.74 0.34
C LEU A 79 -6.50 0.01 -0.99
N ALA A 80 -5.31 0.25 -1.56
CA ALA A 80 -5.15 0.96 -2.83
C ALA A 80 -5.32 0.06 -4.08
N ALA A 81 -5.33 -1.25 -3.89
CA ALA A 81 -5.40 -2.26 -4.96
C ALA A 81 -6.78 -2.39 -5.61
#